data_AF-A0A090AE46-F1
#
_entry.id   AF-A0A090AE46-F1
#
_cell.length_a   1.000
_cell.length_b   1.000
_cell.length_c   1.000
_cell.angle_alpha   90.00
_cell.angle_beta   90.00
_cell.angle_gamma   90.00
#
_symmetry.space_group_name_H-M   'P 1'
#
loop_
_entity.id
_entity.type
_entity.pdbx_description
1 polymer ?
#
loop_
_entity_poly.entity_id
_entity_poly.type
_entity_poly.pdbx_seq_one_letter_code
_entity_poly.pdbx_strand_id
1 'polypeptide(L)' 'MRVVFNVSEHEINLEFLELIKVLIRKNAEIVIKKESIVLEEYDPNIPLEQVMQEFSRQNYHPDFLADLESGLKSSSVYTK' A
#
# COMPACT_ATOMS: atom_id res chain seq x y z
N MET A 1 2.01 21.68 21.32
CA MET A 1 2.65 20.53 20.65
C MET A 1 1.88 20.27 19.37
N ARG A 2 2.56 20.07 18.23
CA ARG A 2 1.91 19.81 16.95
C ARG A 2 2.20 18.39 16.50
N VAL A 3 1.18 17.66 16.09
CA VAL A 3 1.27 16.29 15.58
C VAL A 3 0.70 16.27 14.16
N VAL A 4 1.44 15.66 13.24
CA VAL A 4 1.05 15.53 11.85
C VAL A 4 0.89 14.04 11.55
N PHE A 5 -0.29 13.67 11.06
CA PHE A 5 -0.59 12.32 10.59
C PHE A 5 -0.73 12.35 9.06
N ASN A 6 -0.02 11.47 8.37
CA ASN A 6 -0.36 11.10 7.00
C ASN A 6 -1.11 9.77 7.09
N VAL A 7 -2.33 9.72 6.56
CA VAL A 7 -3.26 8.61 6.83
C VAL A 7 -3.90 8.17 5.53
N SER A 8 -3.89 6.87 5.28
CA SER A 8 -4.70 6.20 4.27
C SER A 8 -6.12 5.94 4.80
N GLU A 9 -7.09 5.70 3.92
CA GLU A 9 -8.49 5.46 4.36
C GLU A 9 -8.63 4.21 5.25
N HIS A 10 -7.80 3.19 5.01
CA HIS A 10 -7.84 1.94 5.78
C HIS A 10 -7.33 2.08 7.22
N GLU A 11 -6.56 3.13 7.51
CA GLU A 11 -6.01 3.41 8.84
C GLU A 11 -6.97 4.22 9.72
N ILE A 12 -8.07 4.74 9.17
CA ILE A 12 -9.11 5.44 9.94
C ILE A 12 -10.01 4.41 10.62
N ASN A 13 -9.52 3.87 11.72
CA ASN A 13 -10.21 2.89 12.55
C ASN A 13 -10.50 3.44 13.97
N LEU A 14 -11.13 2.62 14.82
CA LEU A 14 -11.47 3.02 16.20
C LEU A 14 -10.24 3.38 17.04
N GLU A 15 -9.12 2.66 16.86
CA GLU A 15 -7.88 2.92 17.60
C GLU A 15 -7.28 4.28 17.24
N PHE A 16 -7.30 4.62 15.95
CA PHE A 16 -6.88 5.94 15.47
C PHE A 16 -7.72 7.05 16.10
N LEU A 17 -9.04 6.89 16.16
CA LEU A 17 -9.92 7.88 16.80
C LEU A 17 -9.65 8.04 18.31
N GLU A 18 -9.33 6.96 19.02
CA GLU A 18 -8.94 7.03 20.42
C GLU A 18 -7.61 7.78 20.61
N LEU A 19 -6.64 7.56 19.73
CA LEU A 19 -5.37 8.31 19.74
C LEU A 19 -5.62 9.81 19.59
N ILE A 20 -6.48 10.21 18.64
CA ILE A 20 -6.85 11.61 18.42
C ILE A 20 -7.47 12.20 19.69
N LYS A 21 -8.39 11.50 20.35
CA LYS A 21 -9.00 11.95 21.62
C LYS A 21 -7.94 12.19 22.70
N VAL A 22 -6.96 11.28 22.83
CA VAL A 22 -5.86 11.43 23.80
C VAL A 22 -5.01 12.67 23.48
N LEU A 23 -4.73 12.93 22.21
CA LEU A 23 -3.94 14.08 21.79
C LEU A 23 -4.68 15.41 22.01
N ILE A 24 -5.99 15.45 21.74
CA ILE A 24 -6.83 16.63 22.04
C ILE A 24 -6.81 16.93 23.55
N ARG A 25 -6.92 15.91 24.41
CA ARG A 25 -6.83 16.07 25.87
C ARG A 25 -5.49 16.65 26.34
N LYS A 26 -4.43 16.51 25.54
CA LYS A 26 -3.11 17.09 25.79
C LYS A 26 -2.92 18.48 25.17
N ASN A 27 -3.99 19.11 24.66
CA ASN A 27 -3.94 20.37 23.91
C ASN A 27 -2.95 20.32 22.74
N ALA A 28 -2.87 19.19 22.05
CA ALA A 28 -2.09 19.08 20.83
C ALA A 28 -2.84 19.70 19.65
N GLU A 29 -2.12 20.44 18.80
CA GLU A 29 -2.59 20.78 17.47
C GLU A 29 -2.42 19.55 16.57
N ILE A 30 -3.51 19.10 15.96
CA ILE A 30 -3.52 17.89 15.15
C ILE A 30 -3.78 18.25 13.70
N VAL A 31 -2.89 17.81 12.82
CA VAL A 31 -3.02 17.99 11.37
C VAL A 31 -3.08 16.62 10.72
N ILE A 32 -4.22 16.29 10.13
CA ILE A 32 -4.42 15.04 9.40
C ILE A 32 -4.32 15.35 7.91
N LYS A 33 -3.42 14.66 7.23
CA LYS A 33 -3.20 14.75 5.79
C LYS A 33 -3.52 13.40 5.17
N LYS A 34 -4.17 13.41 4.01
CA LYS A 34 -4.31 12.20 3.20
C LYS A 34 -2.93 11.75 2.75
N GLU A 35 -2.60 10.49 2.97
CA GLU A 35 -1.38 9.92 2.40
C GLU A 35 -1.44 9.99 0.87
N SER A 36 -0.36 10.48 0.27
CA SER A 36 -0.27 10.52 -1.19
C SER A 36 -0.02 9.12 -1.69
N ILE A 37 -0.95 8.59 -2.47
CA ILE A 37 -0.76 7.33 -3.18
C ILE A 37 0.23 7.63 -4.31
N VAL A 38 1.48 7.20 -4.11
CA VAL A 38 2.44 7.12 -5.20
C VAL A 38 2.15 5.79 -5.90
N LEU A 39 1.58 5.85 -7.10
CA LEU A 39 1.58 4.67 -7.96
C LEU A 39 3.04 4.45 -8.34
N GLU A 40 3.59 3.29 -7.98
CA GLU A 40 4.92 2.91 -8.44
C GLU A 40 4.91 2.95 -9.97
N GLU A 41 5.85 3.71 -10.54
CA GLU A 41 6.00 3.75 -11.99
C GLU A 41 6.40 2.36 -12.47
N TYR A 42 5.73 1.87 -13.52
CA TYR A 42 6.07 0.63 -14.17
C TYR A 42 7.55 0.67 -14.64
N ASP A 43 8.39 -0.20 -14.07
CA ASP A 43 9.77 -0.38 -14.49
C ASP A 43 9.89 -1.60 -15.42
N PRO A 44 10.16 -1.41 -16.73
CA PRO A 44 10.27 -2.49 -17.69
C PRO A 44 11.50 -3.40 -17.49
N ASN A 45 12.42 -3.03 -16.60
CA ASN A 45 13.65 -3.80 -16.35
C ASN A 45 13.51 -4.78 -15.17
N ILE A 46 12.43 -4.70 -14.40
CA ILE A 46 12.21 -5.64 -13.29
C ILE A 46 11.83 -7.00 -13.89
N PRO A 47 12.55 -8.09 -13.55
CA PRO A 47 12.19 -9.42 -14.01
C PRO A 47 10.83 -9.86 -13.44
N LEU A 48 10.05 -10.59 -14.23
CA LEU A 48 8.75 -11.10 -13.81
C LEU A 48 8.83 -11.92 -12.51
N GLU A 49 9.92 -12.69 -12.33
CA GLU A 49 10.15 -13.49 -11.13
C GLU A 49 10.20 -12.62 -9.87
N GLN A 50 10.79 -11.42 -9.96
CA GLN A 50 10.86 -10.49 -8.84
C GLN A 50 9.47 -9.94 -8.50
N VAL A 51 8.67 -9.60 -9.51
CA VAL A 51 7.27 -9.16 -9.32
C VAL A 51 6.44 -10.25 -8.66
N MET A 52 6.51 -11.49 -9.17
CA MET A 52 5.76 -12.61 -8.59
C MET A 52 6.18 -12.95 -7.17
N GLN A 53 7.45 -12.76 -6.80
CA GLN A 53 7.92 -12.92 -5.42
C GLN A 53 7.30 -11.90 -4.47
N GLU A 54 7.12 -10.65 -4.91
CA GLU A 54 6.46 -9.62 -4.08
C GLU A 54 4.99 -9.92 -3.86
N PHE A 55 4.26 -10.31 -4.91
CA PHE A 55 2.87 -10.76 -4.76
C PHE A 55 2.75 -11.99 -3.86
N SER A 56 3.68 -12.95 -3.97
CA SER A 56 3.69 -14.15 -3.13
C SER A 56 3.87 -13.84 -1.63
N ARG A 57 4.50 -12.71 -1.27
CA ARG A 57 4.67 -12.27 0.13
C ARG A 57 3.39 -11.69 0.75
N GLN A 58 2.38 -11.37 -0.05
CA GLN A 58 1.15 -10.72 0.41
C GLN A 58 0.01 -11.71 0.74
N ASN A 59 0.32 -13.02 0.92
CA ASN A 59 -0.65 -14.07 1.28
C ASN A 59 -1.86 -14.19 0.31
N TYR A 60 -1.67 -13.89 -0.97
CA TYR A 60 -2.70 -14.15 -1.98
C TYR A 60 -2.90 -15.66 -2.22
N HIS A 61 -4.09 -16.02 -2.72
CA HIS A 61 -4.43 -17.41 -3.01
C HIS A 61 -3.53 -17.97 -4.13
N PRO A 62 -3.06 -19.23 -4.05
CA PRO A 62 -2.18 -19.84 -5.06
C PRO A 62 -2.75 -19.76 -6.48
N ASP A 63 -4.05 -20.02 -6.64
CA ASP A 63 -4.72 -19.96 -7.96
C ASP A 63 -4.66 -18.55 -8.57
N PHE A 64 -4.83 -17.51 -7.74
CA PHE A 64 -4.71 -16.12 -8.20
C PHE A 64 -3.28 -15.81 -8.64
N LEU A 65 -2.27 -16.29 -7.91
CA LEU A 65 -0.87 -16.08 -8.27
C LEU A 65 -0.53 -16.79 -9.60
N ALA A 66 -1.06 -17.99 -9.84
CA ALA A 66 -0.87 -18.72 -11.09
C ALA A 66 -1.51 -18.00 -12.29
N ASP A 67 -2.73 -17.50 -12.12
CA ASP A 67 -3.44 -16.72 -13.14
C ASP A 67 -2.72 -15.39 -13.43
N LEU A 68 -2.23 -14.72 -12.39
CA LEU A 68 -1.48 -13.48 -12.49
C LEU A 68 -0.16 -13.69 -13.25
N GLU A 69 0.60 -14.74 -12.92
CA GLU A 69 1.85 -15.07 -13.60
C GLU A 69 1.61 -15.36 -15.09
N SER A 70 0.57 -16.12 -15.40
CA SER A 70 0.18 -16.44 -16.79
C SER A 70 -0.21 -15.18 -17.58
N GLY A 71 -0.99 -14.29 -16.97
CA GLY A 71 -1.39 -13.02 -17.57
C GLY A 71 -0.20 -12.08 -17.83
N LEU A 72 0.74 -12.01 -16.88
CA LEU A 72 1.92 -11.17 -17.02
C LEU A 72 2.91 -11.74 -18.07
N LYS A 73 3.13 -13.06 -18.10
CA LYS A 73 3.98 -13.71 -19.14
C LYS A 73 3.49 -13.43 -20.56
N SER A 74 2.17 -13.40 -20.75
CA SER A 74 1.54 -13.16 -22.05
C SER A 74 1.38 -11.66 -22.38
N SER A 75 1.71 -10.77 -21.45
CA SER A 75 1.61 -9.33 -21.65
C SER A 75 2.77 -8.80 -22.49
N SER A 76 2.49 -7.79 -23.33
CA SER A 76 3.46 -7.10 -24.21
C SER A 76 4.62 -6.41 -23.47
N VAL A 77 4.53 -6.37 -22.15
CA VAL A 77 5.50 -5.84 -21.20
C VAL A 77 6.67 -6.81 -20.99
N TYR A 78 6.41 -8.12 -20.93
CA TYR A 78 7.42 -9.16 -20.67
C TYR A 78 7.77 -10.03 -21.90
N THR A 79 7.07 -9.86 -23.03
CA THR A 79 7.32 -10.62 -24.28
C THR A 79 8.33 -9.96 -25.24
N LYS A 80 9.07 -8.95 -24.79
CA LYS A 80 10.07 -8.25 -25.64
C LYS A 80 11.39 -8.99 -25.74
#